data_AF-A0A4V3PYJ6-F1
#
_entry.id   AF-A0A4V3PYJ6-F1
#
_cell.length_a   1.000
_cell.length_b   1.000
_cell.length_c   1.000
_cell.angle_alpha   90.00
_cell.angle_beta   90.00
_cell.angle_gamma   90.00
#
_symmetry.space_group_name_H-M   'P 1'
#
loop_
_entity.id
_entity.type
_entity.pdbx_description
1 polymer ?
#
loop_
_entity_poly.entity_id
_entity_poly.type
_entity_poly.pdbx_seq_one_letter_code
_entity_poly.pdbx_strand_id
1 'polypeptide(L)'
;CAGGASGIARAFEYCKAFPKAHVLVIAAELCSLTFQKDDQAKSNLIGTSLFGDGIAALLMCGKEADISSAGLEVLPEVVSSQSATLEDSEDVMGWEINDNGFRVVFSRDIPT
;
A
#
# COMPACT_ATOMS: atom_id res chain seq x y z
N CYS A 1 5.33 -1.11 -1.35
CA CYS A 1 4.24 -0.59 -2.21
C CYS A 1 2.92 -1.40 -2.17
N ALA A 2 2.89 -2.68 -1.74
CA ALA A 2 1.65 -3.48 -1.73
C ALA A 2 0.62 -3.14 -0.63
N GLY A 3 0.86 -2.08 0.16
CA GLY A 3 0.07 -1.73 1.34
C GLY A 3 -1.40 -1.43 1.03
N GLY A 4 -1.70 -0.75 -0.08
CA GLY A 4 -3.08 -0.46 -0.48
C GLY A 4 -3.90 -1.72 -0.75
N ALA A 5 -3.36 -2.65 -1.55
CA ALA A 5 -4.01 -3.94 -1.82
C ALA A 5 -4.15 -4.80 -0.55
N SER A 6 -3.13 -4.78 0.31
CA SER A 6 -3.14 -5.51 1.60
C SER A 6 -4.20 -4.95 2.56
N GLY A 7 -4.34 -3.63 2.62
CA GLY A 7 -5.38 -2.96 3.40
C GLY A 7 -6.79 -3.27 2.91
N ILE A 8 -6.99 -3.29 1.59
CA ILE A 8 -8.26 -3.71 0.96
C ILE A 8 -8.58 -5.17 1.30
N ALA A 9 -7.61 -6.08 1.17
CA ALA A 9 -7.78 -7.49 1.51
C ALA A 9 -8.21 -7.66 2.98
N ARG A 10 -7.57 -6.92 3.89
CA ARG A 10 -7.92 -6.98 5.31
C ARG A 10 -9.31 -6.42 5.61
N ALA A 11 -9.68 -5.31 4.98
CA ALA A 11 -11.02 -4.75 5.07
C ALA A 11 -12.09 -5.73 4.54
N PHE A 12 -11.79 -6.42 3.43
CA PHE A 12 -12.66 -7.42 2.84
C PHE A 12 -12.92 -8.59 3.79
N GLU A 13 -11.87 -9.15 4.38
CA GLU A 13 -12.00 -10.19 5.40
C GLU A 13 -12.81 -9.72 6.61
N TYR A 14 -12.58 -8.49 7.07
CA TYR A 14 -13.31 -7.91 8.19
C TYR A 14 -14.81 -7.77 7.88
N CYS A 15 -15.16 -7.21 6.71
CA CYS A 15 -16.54 -7.08 6.27
C CYS A 15 -17.24 -8.42 6.05
N LYS A 16 -16.49 -9.49 5.69
CA LYS A 16 -17.03 -10.86 5.65
C LYS A 16 -17.37 -11.38 7.05
N ALA A 17 -16.53 -11.10 8.05
CA ALA A 17 -16.78 -11.49 9.44
C ALA A 17 -17.87 -10.64 10.11
N PHE A 18 -17.99 -9.37 9.72
CA PHE A 18 -18.95 -8.41 10.25
C PHE A 18 -19.76 -7.77 9.12
N PRO A 19 -20.84 -8.44 8.64
CA PRO A 19 -21.58 -8.02 7.44
C PRO A 19 -22.21 -6.63 7.47
N LYS A 20 -22.35 -6.02 8.65
CA LYS A 20 -22.93 -4.67 8.83
C LYS A 20 -21.89 -3.58 9.06
N ALA A 21 -20.60 -3.92 9.03
CA ALA A 21 -19.53 -2.98 9.33
C ALA A 21 -19.22 -2.05 8.15
N HIS A 22 -18.71 -0.87 8.49
CA HIS A 22 -18.06 0.06 7.58
C HIS A 22 -16.59 0.16 7.97
N VAL A 23 -15.69 -0.02 7.01
CA VAL A 23 -14.23 -0.02 7.22
C VAL A 23 -13.61 1.05 6.34
N LEU A 24 -13.02 2.06 6.97
CA LEU A 24 -12.23 3.09 6.28
C LEU A 24 -10.78 2.61 6.18
N VAL A 25 -10.30 2.43 4.95
CA VAL A 25 -8.88 2.14 4.68
C VAL A 25 -8.23 3.42 4.21
N ILE A 26 -7.12 3.80 4.85
CA ILE A 26 -6.32 4.97 4.51
C ILE A 26 -4.90 4.48 4.19
N ALA A 27 -4.39 4.86 3.02
CA ALA A 27 -3.00 4.72 2.66
C ALA A 27 -2.39 6.12 2.57
N ALA A 28 -1.43 6.40 3.44
CA ALA A 28 -0.71 7.67 3.48
C ALA A 28 0.78 7.39 3.34
N GLU A 29 1.38 7.90 2.27
CA GLU A 29 2.77 7.70 1.91
C GLU A 29 3.44 9.07 1.78
N LEU A 30 4.47 9.32 2.58
CA LEU A 30 5.25 10.57 2.58
C LEU A 30 6.70 10.27 2.18
N CYS A 31 6.87 9.71 0.98
CA CYS A 31 8.15 9.23 0.48
C CYS A 31 9.21 10.34 0.32
N SER A 32 8.81 11.61 0.19
CA SER A 32 9.75 12.73 0.17
C SER A 32 10.58 12.83 1.45
N LEU A 33 10.04 12.35 2.58
CA LEU A 33 10.73 12.32 3.88
C LEU A 33 11.89 11.31 3.91
N THR A 34 11.93 10.35 2.99
CA THR A 34 13.00 9.35 2.91
C THR A 34 14.15 9.80 2.02
N PHE A 35 14.11 11.01 1.47
CA PHE A 35 15.18 11.53 0.63
C PHE A 35 16.47 11.75 1.44
N GLN A 36 17.54 11.03 1.08
CA GLN A 36 18.86 11.20 1.68
C GLN A 36 19.76 11.99 0.73
N LYS A 37 19.87 13.30 0.94
CA LYS A 37 20.62 14.22 0.05
C LYS A 37 22.09 13.83 -0.15
N ASP A 38 22.70 13.26 0.87
CA ASP A 38 24.12 12.90 0.86
C ASP A 38 24.37 11.47 0.30
N ASP A 39 23.33 10.67 0.06
CA ASP A 39 23.46 9.35 -0.57
C ASP A 39 23.52 9.47 -2.10
N GLN A 40 24.71 9.27 -2.67
CA GLN A 40 24.96 9.32 -4.12
C GLN A 40 24.75 7.96 -4.81
N ALA A 41 24.19 6.95 -4.11
CA ALA A 41 23.88 5.67 -4.72
C ALA A 41 22.83 5.81 -5.84
N LYS A 42 22.98 4.99 -6.89
CA LYS A 42 22.03 4.96 -8.02
C LYS A 42 20.61 4.62 -7.57
N SER A 43 20.46 3.78 -6.56
CA SER A 43 19.17 3.41 -5.96
C SER A 43 18.47 4.64 -5.36
N ASN A 44 19.20 5.51 -4.66
CA ASN A 44 18.65 6.74 -4.09
C ASN A 44 18.19 7.72 -5.19
N LEU A 45 18.98 7.89 -6.26
CA LEU A 45 18.61 8.74 -7.39
C LEU A 45 17.34 8.24 -8.09
N ILE A 46 17.26 6.93 -8.35
CA ILE A 46 16.09 6.29 -8.97
C ILE A 46 14.88 6.41 -8.04
N GLY A 47 15.03 6.07 -6.75
CA GLY A 47 13.97 6.17 -5.75
C GLY A 47 13.39 7.58 -5.64
N THR A 48 14.25 8.60 -5.59
CA THR A 48 13.84 10.01 -5.54
C THR A 48 13.09 10.46 -6.81
N SER A 49 13.35 9.82 -7.94
CA SER A 49 12.70 10.14 -9.21
C SER A 49 11.36 9.40 -9.41
N LEU A 50 11.15 8.29 -8.70
CA LEU A 50 9.96 7.44 -8.82
C LEU A 50 8.90 7.72 -7.75
N PHE A 51 9.34 7.99 -6.51
CA PHE A 51 8.44 8.11 -5.37
C PHE A 51 8.07 9.56 -5.07
N GLY A 52 6.82 9.76 -4.64
CA GLY A 52 6.30 11.04 -4.21
C GLY A 52 5.29 10.86 -3.08
N ASP A 53 4.80 11.98 -2.57
CA ASP A 53 3.85 11.99 -1.46
C ASP A 53 2.42 11.82 -1.97
N GLY A 54 1.62 11.05 -1.24
CA GLY A 54 0.23 10.80 -1.61
C GLY A 54 -0.58 10.21 -0.47
N ILE A 55 -1.86 10.58 -0.42
CA ILE A 55 -2.83 10.01 0.50
C ILE A 55 -4.06 9.60 -0.30
N ALA A 56 -4.54 8.39 -0.05
CA ALA A 56 -5.78 7.87 -0.59
C ALA A 56 -6.60 7.21 0.51
N ALA A 57 -7.92 7.26 0.38
CA ALA A 57 -8.83 6.58 1.29
C ALA A 57 -9.98 5.94 0.51
N LEU A 58 -10.49 4.84 1.05
CA LEU A 58 -11.71 4.17 0.57
C LEU A 58 -12.55 3.70 1.76
N LEU A 59 -13.86 3.71 1.57
CA LEU A 59 -14.81 3.12 2.51
C LEU A 59 -15.28 1.78 1.93
N MET A 60 -15.05 0.70 2.65
CA MET A 60 -15.58 -0.61 2.33
C MET A 60 -16.73 -0.94 3.29
N CYS A 61 -17.83 -1.43 2.74
CA CYS A 61 -19.01 -1.79 3.51
C CYS A 61 -19.23 -3.30 3.43
N GLY A 62 -19.68 -3.90 4.52
CA GLY A 62 -20.21 -5.26 4.50
C GLY A 62 -21.52 -5.37 3.72
N LYS A 63 -21.90 -6.59 3.31
CA LYS A 63 -23.07 -6.82 2.44
C LYS A 63 -24.42 -6.44 3.07
N GLU A 64 -24.49 -6.39 4.40
CA GLU A 64 -25.68 -6.00 5.16
C GLU A 64 -25.57 -4.58 5.75
N ALA A 65 -24.50 -3.86 5.46
CA ALA A 65 -24.29 -2.52 5.96
C ALA A 65 -25.31 -1.55 5.32
N ASP A 66 -25.77 -0.57 6.10
CA ASP A 66 -26.60 0.50 5.57
C ASP A 66 -25.75 1.40 4.67
N ILE A 67 -26.12 1.45 3.39
CA ILE A 67 -25.49 2.29 2.37
C ILE A 67 -26.49 3.28 1.75
N SER A 68 -27.66 3.48 2.38
CA SER A 68 -28.70 4.37 1.88
C SER A 68 -28.21 5.81 1.69
N SER A 69 -27.25 6.25 2.52
CA SER A 69 -26.62 7.57 2.43
C SER A 69 -25.46 7.66 1.43
N ALA A 70 -25.04 6.55 0.80
CA ALA A 70 -23.86 6.54 -0.06
C ALA A 70 -24.08 7.34 -1.35
N GLY A 71 -25.31 7.41 -1.87
CA GLY A 71 -25.65 8.19 -3.06
C GLY A 71 -24.93 7.77 -4.36
N LEU A 72 -24.40 6.53 -4.40
CA LEU A 72 -23.62 6.01 -5.52
C LEU A 72 -24.46 5.06 -6.38
N GLU A 73 -24.49 5.29 -7.70
CA GLU A 73 -25.23 4.45 -8.66
C GLU A 73 -24.57 3.09 -8.89
N VAL A 74 -23.24 3.02 -8.78
CA VAL A 74 -22.45 1.80 -8.97
C VAL A 74 -21.37 1.74 -7.90
N LEU A 75 -21.29 0.59 -7.22
CA LEU A 75 -20.26 0.29 -6.24
C LEU A 75 -19.43 -0.92 -6.72
N PRO A 76 -18.10 -0.81 -6.82
CA PRO A 76 -17.26 -1.97 -7.10
C PRO A 76 -17.33 -2.97 -5.93
N GLU A 77 -17.42 -4.26 -6.26
CA GLU A 77 -17.39 -5.35 -5.29
C GLU A 77 -16.03 -6.04 -5.31
N VAL A 78 -15.45 -6.27 -4.13
CA VAL A 78 -14.29 -7.15 -3.97
C VAL A 78 -14.78 -8.59 -3.92
N VAL A 79 -14.42 -9.39 -4.93
CA VAL A 79 -14.86 -10.79 -5.05
C VAL A 79 -13.95 -11.73 -4.25
N SER A 80 -12.64 -11.48 -4.27
CA SER A 80 -11.63 -12.28 -3.58
C SER A 80 -10.35 -11.46 -3.38
N SER A 81 -9.46 -11.98 -2.52
CA SER A 81 -8.12 -11.45 -2.29
C SER A 81 -7.13 -12.61 -2.18
N GLN A 82 -5.90 -12.40 -2.64
CA GLN A 82 -4.79 -13.35 -2.53
C GLN A 82 -3.48 -12.60 -2.30
N SER A 83 -2.55 -13.23 -1.60
CA SER A 83 -1.19 -12.75 -1.41
C SER A 83 -0.22 -13.92 -1.54
N ALA A 84 0.99 -13.63 -2.02
CA ALA A 84 2.11 -14.56 -2.07
C ALA A 84 3.40 -13.81 -1.78
N THR A 85 4.40 -14.53 -1.27
CA THR A 85 5.77 -14.05 -1.11
C THR A 85 6.66 -14.76 -2.12
N LEU A 86 7.69 -14.07 -2.61
CA LEU A 86 8.72 -14.68 -3.41
C LEU A 86 9.84 -15.17 -2.48
N GLU A 87 10.33 -16.38 -2.71
CA GLU A 87 11.46 -16.93 -1.95
C GLU A 87 12.76 -16.21 -2.34
N ASP A 88 13.66 -16.03 -1.37
CA ASP A 88 14.99 -15.45 -1.56
C ASP A 88 14.98 -14.08 -2.28
N SER A 89 14.06 -13.19 -1.89
CA SER A 89 13.84 -11.89 -2.57
C SER A 89 13.88 -10.68 -1.61
N GLU A 90 14.37 -10.85 -0.40
CA GLU A 90 14.36 -9.83 0.65
C GLU A 90 15.23 -8.61 0.31
N ASP A 91 16.24 -8.77 -0.54
CA ASP A 91 17.17 -7.73 -0.99
C ASP A 91 16.73 -7.04 -2.30
N VAL A 92 15.59 -7.44 -2.87
CA VAL A 92 15.11 -6.94 -4.16
C VAL A 92 14.47 -5.56 -4.03
N MET A 93 13.62 -5.34 -3.02
CA MET A 93 12.94 -4.06 -2.79
C MET A 93 12.60 -3.89 -1.31
N GLY A 94 13.00 -2.76 -0.73
CA GLY A 94 12.73 -2.50 0.68
C GLY A 94 13.40 -1.24 1.20
N TRP A 95 13.58 -1.23 2.52
CA TRP A 95 14.21 -0.13 3.24
C TRP A 95 15.26 -0.67 4.21
N GLU A 96 16.49 -0.17 4.08
CA GLU A 96 17.51 -0.28 5.12
C GLU A 96 17.35 0.90 6.08
N ILE A 97 17.16 0.64 7.37
CA ILE A 97 17.06 1.70 8.38
C ILE A 97 18.46 2.00 8.92
N ASN A 98 18.88 3.25 8.84
CA ASN A 98 20.15 3.75 9.36
C ASN A 98 19.94 5.01 10.22
N ASP A 99 21.04 5.58 10.74
CA ASP A 99 21.00 6.78 11.58
C ASP A 99 20.41 8.02 10.88
N ASN A 100 20.38 8.01 9.54
CA ASN A 100 19.83 9.07 8.69
C ASN A 100 18.42 8.76 8.15
N GLY A 101 17.79 7.68 8.61
CA GLY A 101 16.42 7.30 8.26
C GLY A 101 16.31 6.08 7.34
N PHE A 102 15.35 6.12 6.43
CA PHE A 102 15.01 5.01 5.53
C PHE A 102 15.80 5.12 4.24
N ARG A 103 16.77 4.23 4.04
CA ARG A 103 17.55 4.14 2.80
C ARG A 103 16.90 3.12 1.88
N VAL A 104 16.62 3.52 0.64
CA VAL A 104 15.92 2.67 -0.32
C VAL A 104 16.80 1.51 -0.81
N VAL A 105 16.25 0.29 -0.74
CA VAL A 105 16.76 -0.89 -1.43
C VAL A 105 15.96 -1.06 -2.70
N PHE A 106 16.67 -1.08 -3.84
CA PHE A 106 16.04 -1.14 -5.15
C PHE A 106 16.94 -1.88 -6.13
N SER A 107 16.76 -3.20 -6.23
CA SER A 107 17.51 -4.05 -7.15
C SER A 107 17.07 -3.82 -8.60
N ARG A 108 17.98 -4.06 -9.54
CA ARG A 108 17.66 -4.10 -10.98
C ARG A 108 16.83 -5.32 -11.37
N ASP A 109 16.77 -6.32 -10.49
CA ASP A 109 16.12 -7.60 -10.73
C ASP A 109 14.61 -7.57 -10.44
N ILE A 110 14.06 -6.46 -9.94
CA ILE A 110 12.61 -6.28 -9.71
C ILE A 110 11.75 -6.67 -10.94
N PRO A 111 12.12 -6.35 -12.20
CA PRO A 111 11.31 -6.69 -13.36
C PRO A 111 11.46 -8.11 -13.91
N THR A 112 12.37 -8.94 -13.37
CA THR A 112 12.75 -10.26 -13.91
C THR A 112 12.37 -11.39 -12.98
#